data_AF-A0A354XY98-F1
#
_entry.id   AF-A0A354XY98-F1
#
_cell.length_a   1.000
_cell.length_b   1.000
_cell.length_c   1.000
_cell.angle_alpha   90.00
_cell.angle_beta   90.00
_cell.angle_gamma   90.00
#
_symmetry.space_group_name_H-M   'P 1'
#
loop_
_entity.id
_entity.type
_entity.pdbx_description
1 polymer ?
#
loop_
_entity_poly.entity_id
_entity_poly.type
_entity_poly.pdbx_seq_one_letter_code
_entity_poly.pdbx_strand_id
1 'polypeptide(L)'
;AALEYFNIYSLFALSQQVFGFLIENPIGWIIVLVFSGAAFLLNKGFFAQNYYPENFDRKTIRKQAETQNFTFMERFGKIGEIISLEMKLVLRHKRTKNVLYTAVLFLLYGLLFYPSDMYKENDAMLMFVAIFVTGIGMILFGQWIINWEGSYFDFLMTRDIDTQSYIKANYFLLLSLSIISFILTTPYFLFGRDILINHSVAFLYNAGVNIHVYLFGATFNTKRLELSKGSAMNMQGVSYKNFIIMIPLLVVPMGLIGIFSLFSAKHIALIILAVLGLAGIVFWKQLLEITEKQFLRRKYALCEGFRKKE
;
A
#
# COMPACT_ATOMS: atom_id res chain seq x y z
N ALA A 1 -8.28 -13.41 -26.41
CA ALA A 1 -7.08 -13.48 -27.25
C ALA A 1 -6.37 -14.83 -27.11
N ALA A 2 -5.62 -15.11 -26.03
CA ALA A 2 -4.92 -16.41 -25.89
C ALA A 2 -5.87 -17.62 -25.89
N LEU A 3 -6.99 -17.57 -25.15
CA LEU A 3 -7.99 -18.66 -25.08
C LEU A 3 -8.70 -18.97 -26.41
N GLU A 4 -8.79 -17.97 -27.29
CA GLU A 4 -9.44 -18.07 -28.61
C GLU A 4 -8.45 -18.57 -29.66
N TYR A 5 -7.18 -18.16 -29.55
CA TYR A 5 -6.08 -18.68 -30.36
C TYR A 5 -5.83 -20.18 -30.14
N PHE A 6 -6.01 -20.67 -28.90
CA PHE A 6 -5.87 -22.09 -28.57
C PHE A 6 -7.17 -22.91 -28.73
N ASN A 7 -8.26 -22.33 -29.27
CA ASN A 7 -9.56 -23.00 -29.46
C ASN A 7 -10.16 -23.65 -28.18
N ILE A 8 -9.75 -23.21 -26.99
CA ILE A 8 -10.25 -23.76 -25.72
C ILE A 8 -11.61 -23.13 -25.37
N TYR A 9 -11.78 -21.84 -25.66
CA TYR A 9 -13.05 -21.12 -25.45
C TYR A 9 -13.13 -19.92 -26.40
N SER A 10 -14.10 -19.92 -27.31
CA SER A 10 -14.31 -18.80 -28.25
C SER A 10 -15.31 -17.81 -27.69
N LEU A 11 -14.83 -16.60 -27.41
CA LEU A 11 -15.68 -15.46 -27.06
C LEU A 11 -16.50 -15.01 -28.28
N PHE A 12 -15.98 -15.20 -29.49
CA PHE A 12 -16.69 -14.93 -30.74
C PHE A 12 -17.92 -15.84 -30.92
N ALA A 13 -17.78 -17.15 -30.70
CA ALA A 13 -18.90 -18.09 -30.81
C ALA A 13 -19.99 -17.82 -29.76
N LEU A 14 -19.59 -17.50 -28.53
CA LEU A 14 -20.54 -17.12 -27.47
C LEU A 14 -21.25 -15.79 -27.81
N SER A 15 -20.50 -14.80 -28.28
CA SER A 15 -21.05 -13.53 -28.76
C SER A 15 -22.04 -13.76 -29.90
N GLN A 16 -21.67 -14.59 -30.89
CA GLN A 16 -22.53 -14.91 -32.03
C GLN A 16 -23.80 -15.63 -31.60
N GLN A 17 -23.72 -16.55 -30.62
CA GLN A 17 -24.90 -17.23 -30.10
C GLN A 17 -25.83 -16.28 -29.33
N VAL A 18 -25.28 -15.39 -28.50
CA VAL A 18 -26.06 -14.42 -27.72
C VAL A 18 -26.71 -13.38 -28.62
N PHE A 19 -25.94 -12.75 -29.52
CA PHE A 19 -26.47 -11.74 -30.43
C PHE A 19 -27.34 -12.35 -31.53
N GLY A 20 -27.02 -13.54 -32.02
CA GLY A 20 -27.84 -14.30 -32.96
C GLY A 20 -29.22 -14.61 -32.37
N PHE A 21 -29.26 -15.11 -31.12
CA PHE A 21 -30.52 -15.37 -30.42
C PHE A 21 -31.37 -14.10 -30.26
N LEU A 22 -30.73 -12.95 -29.97
CA LEU A 22 -31.41 -11.66 -29.81
C LEU A 22 -31.98 -11.09 -31.11
N ILE A 23 -31.36 -11.39 -32.26
CA ILE A 23 -31.75 -10.86 -33.58
C ILE A 23 -32.77 -11.79 -34.27
N GLU A 24 -32.57 -13.10 -34.21
CA GLU A 24 -33.36 -14.08 -34.96
C GLU A 24 -34.71 -14.40 -34.31
N ASN A 25 -34.83 -14.25 -32.98
CA ASN A 25 -36.07 -14.54 -32.26
C ASN A 25 -36.89 -13.27 -31.99
N PRO A 26 -38.21 -13.26 -32.26
CA PRO A 26 -39.10 -12.16 -31.88
C PRO A 26 -39.06 -11.80 -30.39
N ILE A 27 -38.75 -12.78 -29.53
CA ILE A 27 -38.62 -12.63 -28.07
C ILE A 27 -37.36 -11.80 -27.71
N GLY A 28 -36.32 -11.83 -28.54
CA GLY A 28 -35.08 -11.08 -28.32
C GLY A 28 -35.32 -9.56 -28.28
N TRP A 29 -36.23 -9.06 -29.13
CA TRP A 29 -36.65 -7.66 -29.15
C TRP A 29 -37.30 -7.21 -27.84
N ILE A 30 -38.09 -8.10 -27.20
CA ILE A 30 -38.72 -7.83 -25.91
C ILE A 30 -37.63 -7.72 -24.83
N ILE A 31 -36.63 -8.60 -24.83
CA ILE A 31 -35.52 -8.57 -23.88
C ILE A 31 -34.73 -7.26 -24.01
N VAL A 32 -34.41 -6.83 -25.22
CA VAL A 32 -33.69 -5.57 -25.48
C VAL A 32 -34.49 -4.36 -24.96
N LEU A 33 -35.80 -4.33 -25.21
CA LEU A 33 -36.68 -3.27 -24.72
C LEU A 33 -36.79 -3.27 -23.19
N VAL A 34 -36.89 -4.44 -22.56
CA VAL A 34 -36.94 -4.56 -21.09
C VAL A 34 -35.64 -4.09 -20.45
N PHE A 35 -34.47 -4.50 -20.98
CA PHE A 35 -33.18 -4.04 -20.47
C PHE A 35 -32.98 -2.54 -20.67
N SER A 36 -33.38 -2.01 -21.82
CA SER A 36 -33.31 -0.57 -22.09
C SER A 36 -34.24 0.22 -21.17
N GLY A 37 -35.45 -0.29 -20.95
CA GLY A 37 -36.41 0.28 -19.99
C GLY A 37 -35.91 0.23 -18.55
N ALA A 38 -35.34 -0.90 -18.13
CA ALA A 38 -34.74 -1.05 -16.80
C ALA A 38 -33.55 -0.10 -16.61
N ALA A 39 -32.66 0.01 -17.61
CA ALA A 39 -31.56 0.96 -17.60
C ALA A 39 -32.06 2.40 -17.50
N PHE A 40 -33.13 2.75 -18.23
CA PHE A 40 -33.76 4.06 -18.13
C PHE A 40 -34.38 4.31 -16.75
N LEU A 41 -35.12 3.36 -16.19
CA LEU A 41 -35.75 3.49 -14.87
C LEU A 41 -34.71 3.59 -13.75
N LEU A 42 -33.65 2.79 -13.82
CA LEU A 42 -32.53 2.85 -12.88
C LEU A 42 -31.80 4.19 -12.97
N ASN A 43 -31.51 4.67 -14.19
CA ASN A 43 -30.94 5.99 -14.38
C ASN A 43 -31.88 7.08 -13.87
N LYS A 44 -33.17 7.03 -14.21
CA LYS A 44 -34.17 8.01 -13.75
C LYS A 44 -34.28 8.03 -12.23
N GLY A 45 -34.28 6.87 -11.57
CA GLY A 45 -34.26 6.76 -10.12
C GLY A 45 -32.99 7.32 -9.50
N PHE A 46 -31.83 7.01 -10.09
CA PHE A 46 -30.54 7.56 -9.68
C PHE A 46 -30.49 9.09 -9.82
N PHE A 47 -30.92 9.63 -10.96
CA PHE A 47 -30.94 11.08 -11.19
C PHE A 47 -32.00 11.79 -10.34
N ALA A 48 -33.20 11.24 -10.16
CA ALA A 48 -34.22 11.84 -9.31
C ALA A 48 -33.77 11.99 -7.85
N GLN A 49 -32.96 11.06 -7.35
CA GLN A 49 -32.42 11.12 -5.99
C GLN A 49 -31.15 11.99 -5.87
N ASN A 50 -30.42 12.21 -6.97
CA ASN A 50 -29.10 12.85 -6.97
C ASN A 50 -29.02 14.09 -7.90
N TYR A 51 -30.17 14.66 -8.29
CA TYR A 51 -30.26 15.76 -9.28
C TYR A 51 -29.57 17.05 -8.83
N TYR A 52 -29.63 17.36 -7.52
CA TYR A 52 -29.04 18.56 -6.96
C TYR A 52 -27.62 18.27 -6.46
N PRO A 53 -26.59 19.01 -6.92
CA PRO A 53 -25.23 18.93 -6.40
C PRO A 53 -25.17 19.13 -4.88
N GLU A 54 -26.08 19.94 -4.35
CA GLU A 54 -26.23 20.22 -2.92
C GLU A 54 -26.53 18.97 -2.07
N ASN A 55 -27.19 17.95 -2.65
CA ASN A 55 -27.45 16.69 -1.96
C ASN A 55 -26.19 15.78 -1.91
N PHE A 56 -25.31 15.90 -2.90
CA PHE A 56 -23.96 15.31 -2.84
C PHE A 56 -23.12 15.99 -1.76
N ASP A 57 -23.18 17.31 -1.67
CA ASP A 57 -22.46 18.08 -0.66
C ASP A 57 -23.01 17.83 0.75
N ARG A 58 -24.33 17.80 0.95
CA ARG A 58 -24.92 17.47 2.27
C ARG A 58 -24.53 16.10 2.79
N LYS A 59 -24.52 15.06 1.93
CA LYS A 59 -24.04 13.72 2.33
C LYS A 59 -22.55 13.73 2.67
N THR A 60 -21.74 14.52 1.96
CA THR A 60 -20.30 14.66 2.19
C THR A 60 -20.01 15.45 3.47
N ILE A 61 -20.72 16.56 3.70
CA ILE A 61 -20.62 17.43 4.88
C ILE A 61 -21.05 16.67 6.14
N ARG A 62 -22.15 15.91 6.08
CA ARG A 62 -22.64 15.11 7.21
C ARG A 62 -21.68 13.97 7.59
N LYS A 63 -20.97 13.38 6.61
CA LYS A 63 -19.87 12.42 6.85
C LYS A 63 -18.59 13.08 7.38
N GLN A 64 -18.31 14.33 6.99
CA GLN A 64 -17.17 15.09 7.50
C GLN A 64 -17.35 15.48 8.98
N ALA A 65 -18.59 15.74 9.41
CA ALA A 65 -18.93 16.07 10.80
C ALA A 65 -18.75 14.89 11.77
N GLU A 66 -18.84 13.64 11.30
CA GLU A 66 -18.43 12.45 12.06
C GLU A 66 -16.90 12.26 11.99
N THR A 67 -16.15 13.31 12.30
CA THR A 67 -14.70 13.18 12.41
C THR A 67 -14.40 12.31 13.64
N GLN A 68 -14.04 11.05 13.43
CA GLN A 68 -13.56 10.18 14.50
C GLN A 68 -12.35 10.85 15.16
N ASN A 69 -12.55 11.36 16.37
CA ASN A 69 -11.45 11.85 17.18
C ASN A 69 -10.74 10.64 17.79
N PHE A 70 -9.48 10.43 17.38
CA PHE A 70 -8.62 9.39 17.95
C PHE A 70 -8.06 9.86 19.29
N THR A 71 -8.93 10.00 20.30
CA THR A 71 -8.59 10.49 21.64
C THR A 71 -7.51 9.63 22.33
N PHE A 72 -7.35 8.37 21.91
CA PHE A 72 -6.25 7.52 22.37
C PHE A 72 -4.87 8.07 21.98
N MET A 73 -4.75 8.64 20.78
CA MET A 73 -3.47 9.05 20.22
C MET A 73 -2.94 10.34 20.86
N GLU A 74 -3.83 11.17 21.41
CA GLU A 74 -3.50 12.43 22.11
C GLU A 74 -2.61 12.19 23.34
N ARG A 75 -2.62 10.98 23.91
CA ARG A 75 -1.76 10.58 25.05
C ARG A 75 -0.27 10.51 24.70
N PHE A 76 0.08 10.41 23.41
CA PHE A 76 1.47 10.35 22.94
C PHE A 76 2.03 11.73 22.57
N GLY A 77 1.37 12.81 23.00
CA GLY A 77 1.81 14.19 22.76
C GLY A 77 1.86 14.55 21.27
N LYS A 78 2.80 15.42 20.90
CA LYS A 78 2.93 15.94 19.52
C LYS A 78 3.06 14.84 18.46
N ILE A 79 3.80 13.75 18.77
CA ILE A 79 3.99 12.62 17.84
C ILE A 79 2.65 11.91 17.59
N GLY A 80 1.87 11.68 18.65
CA GLY A 80 0.55 11.08 18.53
C GLY A 80 -0.45 11.94 17.77
N GLU A 81 -0.40 13.25 17.96
CA GLU A 81 -1.25 14.18 17.22
C GLU A 81 -0.96 14.13 15.71
N ILE A 82 0.32 14.11 15.31
CA ILE A 82 0.72 13.96 13.90
C ILE A 82 0.21 12.63 13.34
N ILE A 83 0.40 11.51 14.05
CA ILE A 83 -0.10 10.20 13.62
C ILE A 83 -1.63 10.19 13.49
N SER A 84 -2.34 10.86 14.41
CA SER A 84 -3.81 11.00 14.34
C SER A 84 -4.25 11.75 13.10
N LEU A 85 -3.56 12.84 12.74
CA LEU A 85 -3.81 13.59 11.51
C LEU A 85 -3.57 12.73 10.27
N GLU A 86 -2.49 11.95 10.26
CA GLU A 86 -2.17 11.01 9.18
C GLU A 86 -3.24 9.93 9.02
N MET A 87 -3.67 9.30 10.13
CA MET A 87 -4.76 8.32 10.11
C MET A 87 -6.06 8.92 9.60
N LYS A 88 -6.41 10.15 10.02
CA LYS A 88 -7.58 10.88 9.51
C LYS A 88 -7.46 11.13 8.01
N LEU A 89 -6.29 11.52 7.51
CA LEU A 89 -6.04 11.71 6.08
C LEU A 89 -6.27 10.39 5.31
N VAL A 90 -5.72 9.29 5.80
CA VAL A 90 -5.83 7.97 5.18
C VAL A 90 -7.28 7.51 5.10
N LEU A 91 -8.05 7.68 6.17
CA LEU A 91 -9.44 7.23 6.25
C LEU A 91 -10.43 8.18 5.55
N ARG A 92 -10.07 9.45 5.37
CA ARG A 92 -10.91 10.45 4.70
C ARG A 92 -10.92 10.28 3.19
N HIS A 93 -9.78 9.94 2.57
CA HIS A 93 -9.67 9.91 1.11
C HIS A 93 -9.87 8.50 0.53
N LYS A 94 -10.65 8.40 -0.56
CA LYS A 94 -10.94 7.13 -1.25
C LYS A 94 -9.65 6.44 -1.71
N ARG A 95 -8.69 7.23 -2.22
CA ARG A 95 -7.41 6.74 -2.73
C ARG A 95 -6.59 6.02 -1.65
N THR A 96 -6.31 6.68 -0.52
CA THR A 96 -5.54 6.11 0.59
C THR A 96 -6.28 4.98 1.29
N LYS A 97 -7.61 5.05 1.37
CA LYS A 97 -8.44 3.96 1.88
C LYS A 97 -8.35 2.70 1.00
N ASN A 98 -8.33 2.86 -0.32
CA ASN A 98 -8.09 1.75 -1.24
C ASN A 98 -6.70 1.12 -1.02
N VAL A 99 -5.68 1.93 -0.72
CA VAL A 99 -4.34 1.41 -0.38
C VAL A 99 -4.39 0.58 0.89
N LEU A 100 -5.13 1.02 1.92
CA LEU A 100 -5.35 0.24 3.15
C LEU A 100 -6.03 -1.11 2.84
N TYR A 101 -7.11 -1.12 2.06
CA TYR A 101 -7.79 -2.37 1.66
C TYR A 101 -6.89 -3.27 0.81
N THR A 102 -6.09 -2.68 -0.07
CA THR A 102 -5.12 -3.41 -0.89
C THR A 102 -4.05 -4.05 0.00
N ALA A 103 -3.55 -3.34 1.02
CA ALA A 103 -2.61 -3.90 1.99
C ALA A 103 -3.20 -5.12 2.72
N VAL A 104 -4.46 -5.02 3.18
CA VAL A 104 -5.16 -6.13 3.83
C VAL A 104 -5.34 -7.32 2.88
N LEU A 105 -5.71 -7.09 1.63
CA LEU A 105 -5.82 -8.18 0.64
C LEU A 105 -4.47 -8.84 0.37
N PHE A 106 -3.38 -8.07 0.25
CA PHE A 106 -2.04 -8.62 0.04
C PHE A 106 -1.47 -9.34 1.26
N LEU A 107 -2.06 -9.20 2.45
CA LEU A 107 -1.74 -10.10 3.57
C LEU A 107 -2.09 -11.56 3.24
N LEU A 108 -3.11 -11.79 2.39
CA LEU A 108 -3.50 -13.14 1.94
C LEU A 108 -2.56 -13.70 0.86
N TYR A 109 -1.62 -12.91 0.36
CA TYR A 109 -0.74 -13.30 -0.74
C TYR A 109 0.14 -14.52 -0.38
N GLY A 110 0.48 -14.68 0.90
CA GLY A 110 1.22 -15.84 1.39
C GLY A 110 0.53 -17.19 1.14
N LEU A 111 -0.82 -17.21 1.10
CA LEU A 111 -1.60 -18.42 0.83
C LEU A 111 -1.37 -18.99 -0.58
N LEU A 112 -0.86 -18.19 -1.53
CA LEU A 112 -0.55 -18.68 -2.87
C LEU A 112 0.79 -19.43 -2.92
N PHE A 113 1.70 -19.16 -1.98
CA PHE A 113 3.07 -19.69 -2.01
C PHE A 113 3.27 -20.82 -1.01
N TYR A 114 2.83 -20.65 0.24
CA TYR A 114 3.11 -21.62 1.30
C TYR A 114 2.52 -23.03 1.07
N PRO A 115 1.34 -23.19 0.45
CA PRO A 115 0.81 -24.53 0.14
C PRO A 115 1.50 -25.21 -1.05
N SER A 116 2.12 -24.44 -1.95
CA SER A 116 2.63 -24.95 -3.22
C SER A 116 4.00 -25.61 -3.06
N ASP A 117 4.12 -26.86 -3.47
CA ASP A 117 5.37 -27.64 -3.36
C ASP A 117 6.51 -27.05 -4.20
N MET A 118 6.20 -26.39 -5.32
CA MET A 118 7.18 -25.69 -6.16
C MET A 118 7.97 -24.63 -5.39
N TYR A 119 7.33 -23.93 -4.45
CA TYR A 119 7.96 -22.83 -3.72
C TYR A 119 8.55 -23.25 -2.38
N LYS A 120 8.20 -24.43 -1.85
CA LYS A 120 8.76 -24.94 -0.58
C LYS A 120 10.26 -25.17 -0.65
N GLU A 121 10.79 -25.53 -1.82
CA GLU A 121 12.22 -25.77 -2.00
C GLU A 121 13.02 -24.48 -2.27
N ASN A 122 12.35 -23.36 -2.55
CA ASN A 122 13.00 -22.09 -2.86
C ASN A 122 13.05 -21.17 -1.63
N ASP A 123 14.08 -21.34 -0.80
CA ASP A 123 14.30 -20.56 0.43
C ASP A 123 14.28 -19.03 0.18
N ALA A 124 14.82 -18.57 -0.96
CA ALA A 124 14.83 -17.14 -1.30
C ALA A 124 13.42 -16.60 -1.57
N MET A 125 12.57 -17.39 -2.24
CA MET A 125 11.18 -17.03 -2.47
C MET A 125 10.37 -17.06 -1.18
N LEU A 126 10.59 -18.03 -0.29
CA LEU A 126 9.94 -18.07 1.02
C LEU A 126 10.29 -16.84 1.87
N MET A 127 11.54 -16.38 1.84
CA MET A 127 11.91 -15.14 2.53
C MET A 127 11.29 -13.91 1.87
N PHE A 128 11.24 -13.85 0.53
CA PHE A 128 10.56 -12.75 -0.16
C PHE A 128 9.11 -12.63 0.30
N VAL A 129 8.38 -13.73 0.32
CA VAL A 129 6.98 -13.75 0.75
C VAL A 129 6.89 -13.34 2.22
N ALA A 130 7.78 -13.84 3.09
CA ALA A 130 7.80 -13.44 4.50
C ALA A 130 8.02 -11.92 4.68
N ILE A 131 9.00 -11.32 4.00
CA ILE A 131 9.27 -9.86 4.05
C ILE A 131 8.11 -9.07 3.48
N PHE A 132 7.58 -9.51 2.35
CA PHE A 132 6.48 -8.84 1.68
C PHE A 132 5.23 -8.82 2.55
N VAL A 133 4.78 -9.97 3.05
CA VAL A 133 3.51 -10.08 3.78
C VAL A 133 3.63 -9.45 5.18
N THR A 134 4.74 -9.63 5.90
CA THR A 134 4.95 -8.97 7.21
C THR A 134 5.19 -7.45 7.09
N GLY A 135 5.58 -6.98 5.90
CA GLY A 135 5.90 -5.58 5.64
C GLY A 135 4.87 -4.85 4.79
N ILE A 136 3.80 -5.48 4.32
CA ILE A 136 2.98 -4.96 3.22
C ILE A 136 2.37 -3.59 3.51
N GLY A 137 1.87 -3.38 4.73
CA GLY A 137 1.34 -2.09 5.16
C GLY A 137 2.42 -1.02 5.09
N MET A 138 3.61 -1.29 5.63
CA MET A 138 4.75 -0.38 5.58
C MET A 138 5.25 -0.15 4.14
N ILE A 139 5.27 -1.18 3.28
CA ILE A 139 5.69 -1.07 1.87
C ILE A 139 4.77 -0.12 1.12
N LEU A 140 3.45 -0.33 1.21
CA LEU A 140 2.49 0.45 0.45
C LEU A 140 2.36 1.88 0.97
N PHE A 141 2.39 2.08 2.30
CA PHE A 141 2.29 3.41 2.88
C PHE A 141 3.63 4.17 2.81
N GLY A 142 4.75 3.49 3.05
CA GLY A 142 6.10 4.06 3.02
C GLY A 142 6.47 4.69 1.67
N GLN A 143 5.96 4.14 0.56
CA GLN A 143 6.16 4.72 -0.77
C GLN A 143 5.60 6.13 -0.94
N TRP A 144 4.58 6.51 -0.16
CA TRP A 144 3.86 7.78 -0.30
C TRP A 144 3.79 8.60 0.99
N ILE A 145 4.51 8.20 2.04
CA ILE A 145 4.44 8.76 3.40
C ILE A 145 4.61 10.29 3.46
N ILE A 146 5.45 10.88 2.61
CA ILE A 146 5.58 12.36 2.48
C ILE A 146 4.69 12.89 1.34
N ASN A 147 4.52 12.13 0.26
CA ASN A 147 3.90 12.62 -0.98
C ASN A 147 2.41 12.93 -0.84
N TRP A 148 1.68 12.17 -0.01
CA TRP A 148 0.25 12.40 0.20
C TRP A 148 -0.04 13.73 0.93
N GLU A 149 0.98 14.28 1.61
CA GLU A 149 0.91 15.58 2.28
C GLU A 149 1.22 16.73 1.31
N GLY A 150 1.67 16.43 0.09
CA GLY A 150 2.13 17.42 -0.89
C GLY A 150 1.12 18.53 -1.20
N SER A 151 -0.17 18.31 -0.94
CA SER A 151 -1.22 19.33 -1.10
C SER A 151 -1.19 20.49 -0.11
N TYR A 152 -0.72 20.24 1.11
CA TYR A 152 -0.64 21.21 2.20
C TYR A 152 0.78 21.28 2.79
N PHE A 153 1.76 20.65 2.14
CA PHE A 153 3.13 20.55 2.63
C PHE A 153 3.77 21.91 2.92
N ASP A 154 3.53 22.92 2.08
CA ASP A 154 4.01 24.28 2.35
C ASP A 154 3.46 24.84 3.67
N PHE A 155 2.18 24.62 3.96
CA PHE A 155 1.59 25.01 5.23
C PHE A 155 2.22 24.23 6.38
N LEU A 156 2.38 22.91 6.25
CA LEU A 156 3.04 22.07 7.24
C LEU A 156 4.46 22.59 7.59
N MET A 157 5.22 23.01 6.58
CA MET A 157 6.58 23.54 6.75
C MET A 157 6.66 24.92 7.42
N THR A 158 5.53 25.63 7.58
CA THR A 158 5.41 26.91 8.30
C THR A 158 4.86 26.77 9.72
N ARG A 159 4.43 25.57 10.12
CA ARG A 159 3.98 25.29 11.47
C ARG A 159 5.18 25.06 12.40
N ASP A 160 4.96 25.32 13.69
CA ASP A 160 5.93 25.03 14.75
C ASP A 160 5.94 23.53 15.07
N ILE A 161 6.36 22.74 14.08
CA ILE A 161 6.54 21.29 14.19
C ILE A 161 8.02 21.01 14.02
N ASP A 162 8.62 20.50 15.09
CA ASP A 162 9.98 20.02 15.08
C ASP A 162 10.15 18.88 14.06
N THR A 163 11.19 18.96 13.23
CA THR A 163 11.40 18.02 12.12
C THR A 163 11.67 16.61 12.64
N GLN A 164 12.40 16.50 13.76
CA GLN A 164 12.63 15.21 14.40
C GLN A 164 11.32 14.56 14.84
N SER A 165 10.40 15.33 15.40
CA SER A 165 9.07 14.86 15.80
C SER A 165 8.22 14.39 14.62
N TYR A 166 8.29 15.10 13.48
CA TYR A 166 7.63 14.70 12.23
C TYR A 166 8.18 13.38 11.67
N ILE A 167 9.51 13.24 11.59
CA ILE A 167 10.16 12.01 11.12
C ILE A 167 9.87 10.83 12.07
N LYS A 168 9.90 11.05 13.39
CA LYS A 168 9.51 10.05 14.40
C LYS A 168 8.06 9.60 14.25
N ALA A 169 7.13 10.53 14.01
CA ALA A 169 5.73 10.20 13.80
C ALA A 169 5.55 9.26 12.59
N ASN A 170 6.20 9.58 11.47
CA ASN A 170 6.20 8.73 10.28
C ASN A 170 6.85 7.36 10.52
N TYR A 171 7.95 7.30 11.28
CA TYR A 171 8.56 6.04 11.71
C TYR A 171 7.60 5.18 12.51
N PHE A 172 6.97 5.74 13.56
CA PHE A 172 6.05 4.98 14.41
C PHE A 172 4.78 4.55 13.67
N LEU A 173 4.30 5.34 12.71
CA LEU A 173 3.18 4.95 11.84
C LEU A 173 3.56 3.71 11.01
N LEU A 174 4.71 3.74 10.34
CA LEU A 174 5.20 2.60 9.54
C LEU A 174 5.49 1.37 10.40
N LEU A 175 6.09 1.56 11.58
CA LEU A 175 6.35 0.48 12.53
C LEU A 175 5.05 -0.16 13.02
N SER A 176 4.03 0.64 13.32
CA SER A 176 2.71 0.14 13.74
C SER A 176 2.06 -0.69 12.64
N LEU A 177 2.17 -0.26 11.37
CA LEU A 177 1.67 -1.04 10.23
C LEU A 177 2.42 -2.37 10.06
N SER A 178 3.73 -2.40 10.25
CA SER A 178 4.52 -3.65 10.25
C SER A 178 4.15 -4.58 11.40
N ILE A 179 3.94 -4.05 12.61
CA ILE A 179 3.50 -4.84 13.78
C ILE A 179 2.13 -5.46 13.52
N ILE A 180 1.16 -4.65 13.04
CA ILE A 180 -0.18 -5.13 12.72
C ILE A 180 -0.11 -6.19 11.62
N SER A 181 0.69 -5.96 10.58
CA SER A 181 0.88 -6.94 9.50
C SER A 181 1.46 -8.25 10.04
N PHE A 182 2.51 -8.19 10.87
CA PHE A 182 3.11 -9.37 11.49
C PHE A 182 2.11 -10.16 12.36
N ILE A 183 1.32 -9.47 13.18
CA ILE A 183 0.27 -10.11 14.00
C ILE A 183 -0.79 -10.78 13.12
N LEU A 184 -1.22 -10.13 12.03
CA LEU A 184 -2.19 -10.70 11.11
C LEU A 184 -1.63 -11.87 10.29
N THR A 185 -0.31 -11.99 10.18
CA THR A 185 0.36 -13.11 9.51
C THR A 185 0.60 -14.33 10.40
N THR A 186 0.30 -14.28 11.71
CA THR A 186 0.50 -15.43 12.60
C THR A 186 -0.23 -16.71 12.17
N PRO A 187 -1.39 -16.70 11.48
CA PRO A 187 -1.98 -17.93 10.96
C PRO A 187 -1.07 -18.70 10.01
N TYR A 188 -0.12 -18.04 9.34
CA TYR A 188 0.84 -18.71 8.46
C TYR A 188 1.83 -19.61 9.21
N PHE A 189 1.98 -19.44 10.52
CA PHE A 189 2.91 -20.26 11.31
C PHE A 189 2.47 -21.73 11.38
N LEU A 190 1.19 -22.01 11.06
CA LEU A 190 0.66 -23.37 10.95
C LEU A 190 1.24 -24.16 9.77
N PHE A 191 1.79 -23.50 8.75
CA PHE A 191 2.37 -24.17 7.58
C PHE A 191 3.76 -24.76 7.83
N GLY A 192 4.43 -24.42 8.94
CA GLY A 192 5.72 -25.00 9.30
C GLY A 192 6.60 -24.10 10.15
N ARG A 193 7.59 -24.70 10.81
CA ARG A 193 8.56 -23.99 11.68
C ARG A 193 9.45 -23.02 10.89
N ASP A 194 9.85 -23.39 9.67
CA ASP A 194 10.66 -22.53 8.81
C ASP A 194 9.94 -21.22 8.45
N ILE A 195 8.61 -21.28 8.25
CA ILE A 195 7.80 -20.11 7.93
C ILE A 195 7.71 -19.17 9.15
N LEU A 196 7.59 -19.71 10.36
CA LEU A 196 7.63 -18.91 11.60
C LEU A 196 8.97 -18.19 11.75
N ILE A 197 10.08 -18.90 11.54
CA ILE A 197 11.43 -18.31 11.63
C ILE A 197 11.57 -17.22 10.56
N ASN A 198 11.19 -17.50 9.32
CA ASN A 198 11.28 -16.54 8.23
C ASN A 198 10.44 -15.29 8.50
N HIS A 199 9.21 -15.42 9.01
CA HIS A 199 8.38 -14.26 9.38
C HIS A 199 8.99 -13.45 10.52
N SER A 200 9.59 -14.11 11.51
CA SER A 200 10.22 -13.43 12.64
C SER A 200 11.45 -12.63 12.17
N VAL A 201 12.31 -13.25 11.36
CA VAL A 201 13.49 -12.58 10.77
C VAL A 201 13.05 -11.45 9.82
N ALA A 202 12.03 -11.70 8.99
CA ALA A 202 11.46 -10.72 8.09
C ALA A 202 10.88 -9.52 8.83
N PHE A 203 10.18 -9.73 9.94
CA PHE A 203 9.67 -8.65 10.78
C PHE A 203 10.79 -7.81 11.38
N LEU A 204 11.84 -8.44 11.92
CA LEU A 204 13.01 -7.73 12.45
C LEU A 204 13.70 -6.90 11.35
N TYR A 205 13.89 -7.48 10.16
CA TYR A 205 14.46 -6.77 9.03
C TYR A 205 13.57 -5.62 8.56
N ASN A 206 12.24 -5.83 8.53
CA ASN A 206 11.28 -4.79 8.19
C ASN A 206 11.35 -3.61 9.17
N ALA A 207 11.27 -3.90 10.47
CA ALA A 207 11.29 -2.88 11.51
C ALA A 207 12.66 -2.16 11.61
N GLY A 208 13.75 -2.91 11.52
CA GLY A 208 15.11 -2.38 11.73
C GLY A 208 15.73 -1.71 10.52
N VAL A 209 15.51 -2.25 9.32
CA VAL A 209 16.19 -1.78 8.09
C VAL A 209 15.19 -1.09 7.17
N ASN A 210 14.11 -1.78 6.79
CA ASN A 210 13.26 -1.34 5.69
C ASN A 210 12.51 -0.04 5.98
N ILE A 211 12.05 0.18 7.21
CA ILE A 211 11.40 1.46 7.58
C ILE A 211 12.38 2.62 7.37
N HIS A 212 13.63 2.50 7.83
CA HIS A 212 14.64 3.54 7.69
C HIS A 212 14.97 3.81 6.22
N VAL A 213 15.12 2.75 5.41
CA VAL A 213 15.33 2.87 3.97
C VAL A 213 14.17 3.58 3.29
N TYR A 214 12.93 3.27 3.65
CA TYR A 214 11.74 3.93 3.12
C TYR A 214 11.68 5.42 3.49
N LEU A 215 11.88 5.75 4.76
CA LEU A 215 11.83 7.14 5.22
C LEU A 215 12.93 7.97 4.55
N PHE A 216 14.15 7.44 4.47
CA PHE A 216 15.26 8.09 3.77
C PHE A 216 14.94 8.26 2.28
N GLY A 217 14.45 7.21 1.62
CA GLY A 217 14.06 7.22 0.22
C GLY A 217 12.94 8.21 -0.10
N ALA A 218 11.95 8.34 0.79
CA ALA A 218 10.82 9.26 0.63
C ALA A 218 11.28 10.73 0.49
N THR A 219 12.40 11.12 1.13
CA THR A 219 12.96 12.48 1.00
C THR A 219 13.42 12.85 -0.42
N PHE A 220 13.63 11.87 -1.30
CA PHE A 220 14.00 12.09 -2.70
C PHE A 220 12.79 12.25 -3.61
N ASN A 221 11.60 11.89 -3.14
CA ASN A 221 10.40 11.93 -3.96
C ASN A 221 9.74 13.31 -3.89
N THR A 222 9.90 14.08 -4.97
CA THR A 222 9.40 15.45 -5.09
C THR A 222 8.07 15.52 -5.85
N LYS A 223 7.45 14.37 -6.17
CA LYS A 223 6.18 14.33 -6.89
C LYS A 223 5.02 14.26 -5.91
N ARG A 224 4.17 15.29 -5.95
CA ARG A 224 2.96 15.38 -5.13
C ARG A 224 1.96 14.30 -5.53
N LEU A 225 1.32 13.68 -4.54
CA LEU A 225 0.21 12.77 -4.76
C LEU A 225 -1.12 13.53 -4.56
N GLU A 226 -1.94 13.65 -5.61
CA GLU A 226 -3.27 14.22 -5.45
C GLU A 226 -4.26 13.15 -4.96
N LEU A 227 -4.82 13.36 -3.77
CA LEU A 227 -5.73 12.44 -3.10
C LEU A 227 -7.20 12.61 -3.52
N SER A 228 -7.55 13.81 -3.99
CA SER A 228 -8.91 14.17 -4.43
C SER A 228 -9.23 13.73 -5.87
N LYS A 229 -8.22 13.45 -6.70
CA LYS A 229 -8.43 12.93 -8.06
C LYS A 229 -8.78 11.44 -8.03
N GLY A 230 -9.64 11.03 -8.96
CA GLY A 230 -10.05 9.63 -9.14
C GLY A 230 -8.87 8.69 -9.36
N SER A 231 -8.99 7.45 -8.85
CA SER A 231 -7.93 6.42 -8.90
C SER A 231 -7.88 5.65 -10.23
N ALA A 232 -8.88 5.78 -11.10
CA ALA A 232 -8.93 5.04 -12.37
C ALA A 232 -8.03 5.73 -13.41
N MET A 233 -7.06 4.99 -13.96
CA MET A 233 -6.06 5.45 -14.94
C MET A 233 -5.15 6.61 -14.49
N ASN A 234 -5.05 6.91 -13.19
CA ASN A 234 -4.11 7.91 -12.69
C ASN A 234 -2.76 7.26 -12.33
N MET A 235 -1.75 7.42 -13.19
CA MET A 235 -0.38 6.95 -12.92
C MET A 235 0.42 7.88 -11.97
N GLN A 236 -0.17 8.95 -11.43
CA GLN A 236 0.47 9.77 -10.41
C GLN A 236 0.89 8.90 -9.22
N GLY A 237 2.12 9.05 -8.75
CA GLY A 237 2.66 8.25 -7.66
C GLY A 237 3.44 7.00 -8.09
N VAL A 238 3.39 6.62 -9.37
CA VAL A 238 4.33 5.65 -9.97
C VAL A 238 5.60 6.41 -10.34
N SER A 239 6.62 6.30 -9.50
CA SER A 239 7.92 6.95 -9.70
C SER A 239 9.02 5.89 -9.73
N TYR A 240 9.95 6.00 -10.67
CA TYR A 240 11.12 5.11 -10.71
C TYR A 240 11.89 5.12 -9.38
N LYS A 241 11.86 6.25 -8.65
CA LYS A 241 12.46 6.39 -7.32
C LYS A 241 11.86 5.40 -6.32
N ASN A 242 10.56 5.13 -6.39
CA ASN A 242 9.90 4.16 -5.52
C ASN A 242 10.35 2.72 -5.85
N PHE A 243 10.58 2.41 -7.13
CA PHE A 243 11.15 1.12 -7.54
C PHE A 243 12.60 0.96 -7.05
N ILE A 244 13.42 2.01 -7.12
CA ILE A 244 14.80 1.97 -6.61
C ILE A 244 14.81 1.67 -5.12
N ILE A 245 13.91 2.27 -4.34
CA ILE A 245 13.79 2.03 -2.89
C ILE A 245 13.39 0.57 -2.61
N MET A 246 12.55 -0.04 -3.46
CA MET A 246 12.10 -1.42 -3.30
C MET A 246 13.21 -2.45 -3.53
N ILE A 247 14.27 -2.11 -4.28
CA ILE A 247 15.39 -3.01 -4.57
C ILE A 247 16.14 -3.41 -3.28
N PRO A 248 16.70 -2.50 -2.47
CA PRO A 248 17.34 -2.85 -1.19
C PRO A 248 16.44 -3.63 -0.23
N LEU A 249 15.13 -3.36 -0.28
CA LEU A 249 14.15 -3.97 0.59
C LEU A 249 13.94 -5.46 0.34
N LEU A 250 13.92 -5.87 -0.93
CA LEU A 250 13.55 -7.22 -1.33
C LEU A 250 14.72 -7.99 -1.94
N VAL A 251 15.50 -7.34 -2.82
CA VAL A 251 16.60 -7.99 -3.55
C VAL A 251 17.76 -8.33 -2.63
N VAL A 252 18.12 -7.46 -1.67
CA VAL A 252 19.22 -7.72 -0.74
C VAL A 252 18.95 -8.97 0.12
N PRO A 253 17.81 -9.07 0.85
CA PRO A 253 17.56 -10.25 1.66
C PRO A 253 17.35 -11.52 0.83
N MET A 254 16.69 -11.44 -0.32
CA MET A 254 16.55 -12.57 -1.24
C MET A 254 17.89 -13.04 -1.78
N GLY A 255 18.73 -12.11 -2.23
CA GLY A 255 20.06 -12.40 -2.78
C GLY A 255 20.98 -12.99 -1.72
N LEU A 256 20.94 -12.47 -0.50
CA LEU A 256 21.73 -13.00 0.61
C LEU A 256 21.33 -14.44 0.93
N ILE A 257 20.03 -14.75 1.03
CA ILE A 257 19.59 -16.14 1.25
C ILE A 257 19.88 -17.03 0.06
N GLY A 258 19.64 -16.56 -1.17
CA GLY A 258 19.91 -17.32 -2.39
C GLY A 258 21.39 -17.67 -2.56
N ILE A 259 22.32 -16.78 -2.20
CA ILE A 259 23.75 -17.07 -2.25
C ILE A 259 24.13 -18.09 -1.17
N PHE A 260 23.67 -17.90 0.06
CA PHE A 260 24.03 -18.80 1.16
C PHE A 260 23.36 -20.18 1.06
N SER A 261 22.20 -20.28 0.41
CA SER A 261 21.55 -21.58 0.16
C SER A 261 22.33 -22.45 -0.82
N LEU A 262 23.07 -21.86 -1.79
CA LEU A 262 23.99 -22.61 -2.66
C LEU A 262 25.08 -23.35 -1.89
N PHE A 263 25.44 -22.87 -0.69
CA PHE A 263 26.43 -23.49 0.19
C PHE A 263 25.79 -24.24 1.37
N SER A 264 24.48 -24.52 1.31
CA SER A 264 23.70 -25.14 2.40
C SER A 264 23.78 -24.39 3.74
N ALA A 265 24.07 -23.09 3.71
CA ALA A 265 24.33 -22.24 4.86
C ALA A 265 23.17 -21.27 5.16
N LYS A 266 21.92 -21.65 4.83
CA LYS A 266 20.75 -20.76 4.95
C LYS A 266 20.54 -20.18 6.35
N HIS A 267 20.85 -20.95 7.39
CA HIS A 267 20.71 -20.48 8.77
C HIS A 267 21.67 -19.32 9.09
N ILE A 268 22.85 -19.29 8.48
CA ILE A 268 23.79 -18.18 8.63
C ILE A 268 23.21 -16.90 8.01
N ALA A 269 22.60 -17.01 6.83
CA ALA A 269 21.91 -15.89 6.19
C ALA A 269 20.77 -15.33 7.07
N LEU A 270 19.96 -16.21 7.66
CA LEU A 270 18.89 -15.81 8.59
C LEU A 270 19.44 -15.08 9.82
N ILE A 271 20.55 -15.56 10.38
CA ILE A 271 21.21 -14.91 11.51
C ILE A 271 21.73 -13.51 11.12
N ILE A 272 22.37 -13.38 9.96
CA ILE A 272 22.86 -12.08 9.47
C ILE A 272 21.70 -11.09 9.33
N LEU A 273 20.59 -11.49 8.70
CA LEU A 273 19.40 -10.64 8.54
C LEU A 273 18.78 -10.27 9.89
N ALA A 274 18.68 -11.22 10.82
CA ALA A 274 18.17 -10.97 12.17
C ALA A 274 19.06 -9.98 12.94
N VAL A 275 20.38 -10.13 12.86
CA VAL A 275 21.34 -9.23 13.50
C VAL A 275 21.28 -7.84 12.89
N LEU A 276 21.18 -7.72 11.56
CA LEU A 276 21.00 -6.42 10.89
C LEU A 276 19.68 -5.75 11.31
N GLY A 277 18.58 -6.50 11.37
CA GLY A 277 17.29 -6.01 11.85
C GLY A 277 17.37 -5.53 13.31
N LEU A 278 17.96 -6.33 14.20
CA LEU A 278 18.15 -5.95 15.60
C LEU A 278 19.05 -4.73 15.76
N ALA A 279 20.16 -4.66 15.02
CA ALA A 279 21.04 -3.50 15.02
C ALA A 279 20.27 -2.24 14.59
N GLY A 280 19.46 -2.33 13.53
CA GLY A 280 18.62 -1.22 13.07
C GLY A 280 17.59 -0.76 14.11
N ILE A 281 17.00 -1.70 14.87
CA ILE A 281 16.09 -1.39 15.97
C ILE A 281 16.84 -0.73 17.14
N VAL A 282 18.04 -1.19 17.49
CA VAL A 282 18.84 -0.62 18.58
C VAL A 282 19.32 0.80 18.23
N PHE A 283 19.80 1.00 16.99
CA PHE A 283 20.33 2.27 16.48
C PHE A 283 19.27 3.16 15.84
N TRP A 284 17.98 2.92 16.11
CA TRP A 284 16.87 3.65 15.48
C TRP A 284 17.00 5.16 15.62
N LYS A 285 17.43 5.67 16.79
CA LYS A 285 17.62 7.11 17.02
C LYS A 285 18.64 7.72 16.06
N GLN A 286 19.80 7.09 15.92
CA GLN A 286 20.89 7.53 15.05
C GLN A 286 20.48 7.47 13.58
N LEU A 287 19.75 6.42 13.17
CA LEU A 287 19.23 6.29 11.80
C LEU A 287 18.16 7.35 11.48
N LEU A 288 17.31 7.70 12.45
CA LEU A 288 16.34 8.79 12.29
C LEU A 288 17.04 10.16 12.18
N GLU A 289 18.12 10.41 12.91
CA GLU A 289 18.90 11.66 12.76
C GLU A 289 19.51 11.81 11.37
N ILE A 290 19.97 10.70 10.76
CA ILE A 290 20.45 10.70 9.36
C ILE A 290 19.30 11.10 8.42
N THR A 291 18.13 10.51 8.62
CA THR A 291 16.92 10.79 7.84
C THR A 291 16.47 12.24 8.01
N GLU A 292 16.51 12.76 9.23
CA GLU A 292 16.17 14.13 9.57
C GLU A 292 17.09 15.14 8.85
N LYS A 293 18.41 14.94 8.94
CA LYS A 293 19.39 15.79 8.24
C LYS A 293 19.16 15.78 6.73
N GLN A 294 18.86 14.61 6.17
CA GLN A 294 18.55 14.48 4.75
C GLN A 294 17.25 15.18 4.37
N PHE A 295 16.20 15.04 5.19
CA PHE A 295 14.92 15.73 4.99
C PHE A 295 15.12 17.25 5.02
N LEU A 296 15.85 17.79 6.00
CA LEU A 296 16.17 19.21 6.08
C LEU A 296 16.94 19.71 4.85
N ARG A 297 17.94 18.95 4.39
CA ARG A 297 18.71 19.26 3.17
C ARG A 297 17.82 19.33 1.92
N ARG A 298 16.78 18.49 1.86
CA ARG A 298 15.88 18.37 0.70
C ARG A 298 14.57 19.17 0.85
N LYS A 299 14.31 19.77 2.01
CA LYS A 299 13.06 20.48 2.36
C LYS A 299 12.61 21.45 1.25
N TYR A 300 13.50 22.31 0.78
CA TYR A 300 13.17 23.29 -0.26
C TYR A 300 12.87 22.65 -1.61
N ALA A 301 13.61 21.59 -1.98
CA ALA A 301 13.35 20.83 -3.21
C ALA A 301 12.02 20.07 -3.16
N LEU A 302 11.61 19.60 -1.97
CA LEU A 302 10.30 19.01 -1.74
C LEU A 302 9.18 20.05 -1.90
N CYS A 303 9.31 21.22 -1.26
CA CYS A 303 8.37 22.33 -1.42
C CYS A 303 8.24 22.75 -2.89
N GLU A 304 9.35 23.00 -3.59
CA GLU A 304 9.34 23.39 -5.00
C GLU A 304 8.71 22.30 -5.87
N GLY A 305 9.08 21.04 -5.65
CA GLY A 305 8.53 19.90 -6.38
C GLY A 305 7.02 19.73 -6.20
N PHE A 306 6.51 19.88 -4.98
CA PHE A 306 5.09 19.73 -4.69
C PHE A 306 4.23 20.91 -5.19
N ARG A 307 4.83 22.09 -5.41
CA ARG A 307 4.17 23.24 -6.07
C ARG A 307 4.01 23.04 -7.58
N LYS A 308 4.95 22.32 -8.22
CA LYS A 308 4.85 21.96 -9.64
C LYS A 308 3.73 20.93 -9.80
N LYS A 309 2.53 21.41 -10.17
CA LYS A 309 1.40 20.53 -10.53
C LYS A 309 1.71 19.90 -11.88
N GLU A 310 2.14 18.63 -11.86
CA GLU A 310 2.07 17.74 -13.03
C GLU A 310 0.68 17.09 -13.10
#